data_AF-A0A1B1BDU5-F1
#
_entry.id   AF-A0A1B1BDU5-F1
#
_cell.length_a   1.000
_cell.length_b   1.000
_cell.length_c   1.000
_cell.angle_alpha   90.00
_cell.angle_beta   90.00
_cell.angle_gamma   90.00
#
_symmetry.space_group_name_H-M   'P 1'
#
loop_
_entity.id
_entity.type
_entity.pdbx_description
1 polymer ?
#
loop_
_entity_poly.entity_id
_entity_poly.type
_entity_poly.pdbx_seq_one_letter_code
_entity_poly.pdbx_strand_id
1 'polypeptide(L)'
;MIQRVTAPALFPPPAYSHASVVEAGTRLAFLAGSVPLDEKGRLVGAGDPVRQAERVIGNLREQLHAVGSDLAHVVSTDVYVVSGEPSVLSAVWEVVEASGLSAGPHSSTLLGVACLGYPGQLVEITATAVVPEEARPVSGGARPEAVLRRAADPDSAAVADVWLRSYTAALPTVVRAHSDDEVRHYFREVVVPSQETWVAEADGAVVGMMVLDGDMLSQLYLDPDWRGRGIGDRFVALAKERCPDGLGLWTFQVITPAHRFYERHGFVAVEYTDGSANEEREPDVRYEWRSRAADVPGHGG
;
A
#
# COMPACT_ATOMS: atom_id res chain seq x y z
N MET A 1 13.10 -15.74 15.12
CA MET A 1 12.38 -16.72 15.98
C MET A 1 11.82 -15.98 17.18
N ILE A 2 10.59 -16.27 17.61
CA ILE A 2 10.01 -15.64 18.80
C ILE A 2 10.16 -16.62 19.98
N GLN A 3 10.81 -16.20 21.05
CA GLN A 3 10.85 -16.95 22.30
C GLN A 3 9.81 -16.40 23.27
N ARG A 4 8.95 -17.29 23.78
CA ARG A 4 7.95 -16.95 24.82
C ARG A 4 8.46 -17.41 26.17
N VAL A 5 8.41 -16.55 27.17
CA VAL A 5 9.01 -16.80 28.48
C VAL A 5 7.96 -16.67 29.56
N THR A 6 7.75 -17.76 30.30
CA THR A 6 7.07 -17.76 31.59
C THR A 6 8.13 -17.93 32.68
N ALA A 7 8.36 -16.86 33.44
CA ALA A 7 9.32 -16.90 34.55
C ALA A 7 8.93 -17.99 35.58
N PRO A 8 9.85 -18.92 35.93
CA PRO A 8 9.52 -20.08 36.77
C PRO A 8 9.23 -19.73 38.23
N ALA A 9 9.65 -18.53 38.68
CA ALA A 9 9.41 -18.04 40.04
C ALA A 9 8.07 -17.30 40.20
N LEU A 10 7.30 -17.11 39.12
CA LEU A 10 6.03 -16.39 39.13
C LEU A 10 4.86 -17.34 38.88
N PHE A 11 3.65 -16.91 39.26
CA PHE A 11 2.43 -17.63 38.92
C PHE A 11 2.30 -17.71 37.38
N PRO A 12 2.12 -18.90 36.80
CA PRO A 12 2.02 -19.04 35.35
C PRO A 12 0.71 -18.41 34.85
N PRO A 13 0.78 -17.42 33.94
CA PRO A 13 -0.41 -16.85 33.34
C PRO A 13 -1.15 -17.90 32.47
N PRO A 14 -2.49 -17.83 32.38
CA PRO A 14 -3.28 -18.85 31.71
C PRO A 14 -3.16 -18.83 30.18
N ALA A 15 -3.17 -17.65 29.55
CA ALA A 15 -3.24 -17.50 28.08
C ALA A 15 -2.27 -16.47 27.48
N TYR A 16 -1.36 -15.93 28.29
CA TYR A 16 -0.33 -14.96 27.87
C TYR A 16 1.03 -15.37 28.43
N SER A 17 2.10 -14.67 28.07
CA SER A 17 3.47 -14.92 28.57
C SER A 17 4.00 -13.72 29.35
N HIS A 18 4.85 -13.96 30.36
CA HIS A 18 5.49 -12.87 31.09
C HIS A 18 6.41 -12.03 30.20
N ALA A 19 7.07 -12.66 29.22
CA ALA A 19 7.91 -11.97 28.24
C ALA A 19 7.81 -12.62 26.85
N SER A 20 7.98 -11.79 25.83
CA SER A 20 8.29 -12.23 24.46
C SER A 20 9.65 -11.66 24.06
N VAL A 21 10.55 -12.51 23.60
CA VAL A 21 11.92 -12.17 23.19
C VAL A 21 12.07 -12.41 21.69
N VAL A 22 12.70 -11.45 21.01
CA VAL A 22 13.02 -11.51 19.59
C VAL A 22 14.50 -11.19 19.41
N GLU A 23 15.11 -11.82 18.41
CA GLU A 23 16.53 -11.60 18.09
C GLU A 23 16.77 -10.18 17.56
N ALA A 24 17.95 -9.63 17.84
CA ALA A 24 18.37 -8.35 17.27
C ALA A 24 18.38 -8.41 15.73
N GLY A 25 17.87 -7.37 15.06
CA GLY A 25 17.69 -7.34 13.61
C GLY A 25 16.37 -7.93 13.11
N THR A 26 15.54 -8.51 13.98
CA THR A 26 14.18 -8.94 13.62
C THR A 26 13.33 -7.72 13.24
N ARG A 27 12.61 -7.79 12.11
CA ARG A 27 11.67 -6.74 11.70
C ARG A 27 10.43 -6.79 12.58
N LEU A 28 10.04 -5.62 13.09
CA LEU A 28 8.85 -5.44 13.92
C LEU A 28 7.84 -4.55 13.21
N ALA A 29 6.56 -4.88 13.36
CA ALA A 29 5.43 -4.02 13.01
C ALA A 29 4.83 -3.46 14.30
N PHE A 30 4.67 -2.13 14.34
CA PHE A 30 3.96 -1.42 15.40
C PHE A 30 2.61 -1.00 14.84
N LEU A 31 1.54 -1.63 15.30
CA LEU A 31 0.21 -1.41 14.75
C LEU A 31 -0.51 -0.30 15.52
N ALA A 32 -1.29 0.49 14.80
CA ALA A 32 -2.28 1.37 15.41
C ALA A 32 -3.34 0.53 16.15
N GLY A 33 -4.03 1.14 17.12
CA GLY A 33 -5.15 0.52 17.80
C GLY A 33 -6.20 0.02 16.81
N SER A 34 -6.48 -1.28 16.86
CA SER A 34 -7.56 -1.88 16.08
C SER A 34 -8.90 -1.56 16.75
N VAL A 35 -9.83 -1.03 15.96
CA VAL A 35 -11.11 -0.49 16.42
C VAL A 35 -12.29 -1.24 15.81
N PRO A 36 -13.50 -1.22 16.39
CA PRO A 36 -14.65 -2.00 15.94
C PRO A 36 -15.43 -1.31 14.81
N LEU A 37 -14.73 -0.74 13.83
CA LEU A 37 -15.33 -0.13 12.64
C LEU A 37 -15.31 -1.10 11.46
N ASP A 38 -16.31 -0.99 10.58
CA ASP A 38 -16.31 -1.68 9.28
C ASP A 38 -15.51 -0.90 8.21
N GLU A 39 -15.39 -1.48 7.01
CA GLU A 39 -14.68 -0.86 5.88
C GLU A 39 -15.25 0.50 5.43
N LYS A 40 -16.49 0.82 5.84
CA LYS A 40 -17.16 2.10 5.57
C LYS A 40 -17.07 3.05 6.75
N GLY A 41 -16.31 2.70 7.79
CA GLY A 41 -16.14 3.48 9.02
C GLY A 41 -17.31 3.40 9.98
N ARG A 42 -18.22 2.41 9.85
CA ARG A 42 -19.40 2.29 10.71
C ARG A 42 -19.12 1.39 11.91
N LEU A 43 -19.59 1.79 13.09
CA LEU A 43 -19.45 0.99 14.31
C LEU A 43 -20.19 -0.35 14.21
N VAL A 44 -19.50 -1.43 14.50
CA VAL A 44 -20.05 -2.79 14.62
C VAL A 44 -20.21 -3.12 16.11
N GLY A 45 -21.35 -3.65 16.53
CA GLY A 45 -21.56 -4.04 17.94
C GLY A 45 -21.83 -2.88 18.90
N ALA A 46 -22.65 -1.91 18.50
CA ALA A 46 -23.03 -0.81 19.39
C ALA A 46 -23.62 -1.33 20.72
N GLY A 47 -23.03 -0.89 21.84
CA GLY A 47 -23.43 -1.32 23.18
C GLY A 47 -23.03 -2.76 23.57
N ASP A 48 -22.31 -3.47 22.71
CA ASP A 48 -21.92 -4.86 22.91
C ASP A 48 -20.39 -5.01 22.84
N PRO A 49 -19.69 -5.03 24.00
CA PRO A 49 -18.23 -5.11 24.02
C PRO A 49 -17.71 -6.45 23.48
N VAL A 50 -18.45 -7.54 23.60
CA VAL A 50 -18.04 -8.87 23.09
C VAL A 50 -18.04 -8.85 21.55
N ARG A 51 -19.13 -8.37 20.94
CA ARG A 51 -19.22 -8.23 19.49
C ARG A 51 -18.21 -7.21 18.94
N GLN A 52 -17.90 -6.17 19.70
CA GLN A 52 -16.82 -5.24 19.33
C GLN A 52 -15.46 -5.91 19.39
N ALA A 53 -15.16 -6.71 20.42
CA ALA A 53 -13.92 -7.46 20.52
C ALA A 53 -13.73 -8.41 19.33
N GLU A 54 -14.77 -9.14 18.92
CA GLU A 54 -14.73 -10.00 17.73
C GLU A 54 -14.36 -9.21 16.47
N ARG A 55 -14.96 -8.02 16.29
CA ARG A 55 -14.64 -7.14 15.16
C ARG A 55 -13.21 -6.62 15.24
N VAL A 56 -12.76 -6.19 16.40
CA VAL A 56 -11.41 -5.68 16.65
C VAL A 56 -10.36 -6.74 16.32
N ILE A 57 -10.59 -8.00 16.72
CA ILE A 57 -9.75 -9.14 16.36
C ILE A 57 -9.72 -9.36 14.84
N GLY A 58 -10.88 -9.30 14.17
CA GLY A 58 -10.96 -9.41 12.71
C GLY A 58 -10.16 -8.31 12.01
N ASN A 59 -10.33 -7.06 12.43
CA ASN A 59 -9.59 -5.92 11.88
C ASN A 59 -8.08 -5.99 12.19
N LEU A 60 -7.70 -6.49 13.37
CA LEU A 60 -6.30 -6.70 13.75
C LEU A 60 -5.64 -7.75 12.85
N ARG A 61 -6.35 -8.82 12.51
CA ARG A 61 -5.88 -9.84 11.56
C ARG A 61 -5.60 -9.23 10.19
N GLU A 62 -6.50 -8.39 9.67
CA GLU A 62 -6.28 -7.68 8.41
C GLU A 62 -5.07 -6.74 8.47
N GLN A 63 -4.90 -5.98 9.56
CA GLN A 63 -3.72 -5.12 9.77
C GLN A 63 -2.41 -5.93 9.76
N LEU A 64 -2.38 -7.07 10.44
CA LEU A 64 -1.22 -7.97 10.47
C LEU A 64 -0.92 -8.53 9.09
N HIS A 65 -1.92 -9.04 8.37
CA HIS A 65 -1.75 -9.58 7.03
C HIS A 65 -1.23 -8.54 6.03
N ALA A 66 -1.68 -7.29 6.12
CA ALA A 66 -1.20 -6.20 5.26
C ALA A 66 0.32 -5.95 5.39
N VAL A 67 0.92 -6.28 6.53
CA VAL A 67 2.37 -6.14 6.76
C VAL A 67 3.14 -7.47 6.66
N GLY A 68 2.47 -8.53 6.20
CA GLY A 68 3.01 -9.89 6.07
C GLY A 68 2.98 -10.71 7.36
N SER A 69 2.43 -10.19 8.44
CA SER A 69 2.36 -10.87 9.73
C SER A 69 1.04 -11.63 9.91
N ASP A 70 0.88 -12.27 11.05
CA ASP A 70 -0.37 -12.87 11.51
C ASP A 70 -0.44 -12.85 13.05
N LEU A 71 -1.53 -13.39 13.61
CA LEU A 71 -1.75 -13.42 15.06
C LEU A 71 -0.70 -14.24 15.83
N ALA A 72 -0.09 -15.27 15.23
CA ALA A 72 0.93 -16.09 15.88
C ALA A 72 2.25 -15.33 16.06
N HIS A 73 2.49 -14.30 15.24
CA HIS A 73 3.67 -13.46 15.29
C HIS A 73 3.56 -12.26 16.25
N VAL A 74 2.40 -12.04 16.86
CA VAL A 74 2.18 -10.94 17.82
C VAL A 74 3.04 -11.17 19.07
N VAL A 75 3.84 -10.17 19.46
CA VAL A 75 4.74 -10.25 20.62
C VAL A 75 4.25 -9.47 21.84
N SER A 76 3.42 -8.46 21.62
CA SER A 76 2.83 -7.67 22.70
C SER A 76 1.44 -7.16 22.30
N THR A 77 0.49 -7.15 23.24
CA THR A 77 -0.78 -6.42 23.09
C THR A 77 -1.14 -5.60 24.30
N ASP A 78 -1.84 -4.50 24.08
CA ASP A 78 -2.61 -3.80 25.10
C ASP A 78 -4.08 -3.82 24.70
N VAL A 79 -4.92 -4.37 25.58
CA VAL A 79 -6.36 -4.52 25.39
C VAL A 79 -7.06 -3.49 26.27
N TYR A 80 -7.76 -2.55 25.65
CA TYR A 80 -8.49 -1.49 26.34
C TYR A 80 -9.99 -1.74 26.23
N VAL A 81 -10.67 -1.70 27.38
CA VAL A 81 -12.13 -1.91 27.47
C VAL A 81 -12.77 -0.74 28.20
N VAL A 82 -13.78 -0.11 27.61
CA VAL A 82 -14.54 0.97 28.26
C VAL A 82 -15.49 0.37 29.30
N SER A 83 -14.95 0.06 30.48
CA SER A 83 -15.71 -0.43 31.63
C SER A 83 -14.87 -0.36 32.90
N GLY A 84 -15.54 -0.11 34.03
CA GLY A 84 -14.98 -0.31 35.37
C GLY A 84 -15.30 -1.68 35.99
N GLU A 85 -16.10 -2.50 35.31
CA GLU A 85 -16.52 -3.82 35.81
C GLU A 85 -15.60 -4.95 35.30
N PRO A 86 -14.94 -5.70 36.21
CA PRO A 86 -14.08 -6.82 35.84
C PRO A 86 -14.77 -7.93 35.04
N SER A 87 -16.08 -8.12 35.20
CA SER A 87 -16.86 -9.10 34.42
C SER A 87 -16.90 -8.76 32.93
N VAL A 88 -17.04 -7.47 32.58
CA VAL A 88 -17.02 -7.01 31.19
C VAL A 88 -15.63 -7.18 30.58
N LEU A 89 -14.59 -6.86 31.35
CA LEU A 89 -13.19 -7.09 30.96
C LEU A 89 -12.94 -8.58 30.71
N SER A 90 -13.45 -9.45 31.58
CA SER A 90 -13.32 -10.91 31.45
C SER A 90 -14.03 -11.43 30.20
N ALA A 91 -15.24 -10.94 29.89
CA ALA A 91 -15.97 -11.34 28.69
C ALA A 91 -15.24 -10.92 27.39
N VAL A 92 -14.61 -9.74 27.36
CA VAL A 92 -13.75 -9.34 26.23
C VAL A 92 -12.50 -10.21 26.16
N TRP A 93 -11.90 -10.51 27.32
CA TRP A 93 -10.71 -11.35 27.40
C TRP A 93 -10.97 -12.77 26.86
N GLU A 94 -12.14 -13.36 27.12
CA GLU A 94 -12.52 -14.67 26.55
C GLU A 94 -12.49 -14.66 25.00
N VAL A 95 -12.89 -13.54 24.36
CA VAL A 95 -12.80 -13.39 22.91
C VAL A 95 -11.33 -13.30 22.44
N VAL A 96 -10.49 -12.56 23.18
CA VAL A 96 -9.05 -12.49 22.90
C VAL A 96 -8.42 -13.88 23.04
N GLU A 97 -8.80 -14.63 24.07
CA GLU A 97 -8.29 -15.98 24.31
C GLU A 97 -8.64 -16.93 23.17
N ALA A 98 -9.87 -16.83 22.64
CA ALA A 98 -10.36 -17.64 21.53
C ALA A 98 -9.87 -17.20 20.13
N SER A 99 -9.27 -16.01 20.01
CA SER A 99 -8.97 -15.36 18.72
C SER A 99 -7.82 -15.97 17.90
N GLY A 100 -6.99 -16.80 18.54
CA GLY A 100 -5.72 -17.29 17.99
C GLY A 100 -4.50 -16.49 18.48
N LEU A 101 -4.68 -15.35 19.14
CA LEU A 101 -3.60 -14.62 19.83
C LEU A 101 -2.94 -15.46 20.95
N SER A 102 -3.69 -16.39 21.53
CA SER A 102 -3.21 -17.34 22.55
C SER A 102 -2.45 -18.53 21.96
N ALA A 103 -2.51 -18.76 20.64
CA ALA A 103 -1.78 -19.87 20.02
C ALA A 103 -0.26 -19.67 20.08
N GLY A 104 0.18 -18.41 20.10
CA GLY A 104 1.53 -18.01 20.48
C GLY A 104 1.44 -17.07 21.68
N PRO A 105 1.28 -17.56 22.92
CA PRO A 105 1.00 -16.71 24.07
C PRO A 105 2.08 -15.64 24.21
N HIS A 106 1.66 -14.39 24.16
CA HIS A 106 2.51 -13.21 24.05
C HIS A 106 2.36 -12.33 25.29
N SER A 107 3.14 -11.25 25.41
CA SER A 107 2.96 -10.35 26.54
C SER A 107 1.70 -9.53 26.36
N SER A 108 0.79 -9.51 27.33
CA SER A 108 -0.49 -8.80 27.16
C SER A 108 -0.90 -8.07 28.43
N THR A 109 -1.49 -6.89 28.25
CA THR A 109 -2.11 -6.09 29.31
C THR A 109 -3.59 -5.90 29.04
N LEU A 110 -4.43 -6.02 30.06
CA LEU A 110 -5.87 -5.72 29.99
C LEU A 110 -6.20 -4.55 30.89
N LEU A 111 -6.83 -3.50 30.34
CA LEU A 111 -7.14 -2.27 31.05
C LEU A 111 -8.61 -1.89 30.91
N GLY A 112 -9.23 -1.51 32.03
CA GLY A 112 -10.49 -0.76 32.03
C GLY A 112 -10.20 0.73 31.85
N VAL A 113 -10.80 1.36 30.84
CA VAL A 113 -10.59 2.79 30.50
C VAL A 113 -11.90 3.57 30.55
N ALA A 114 -11.80 4.90 30.69
CA ALA A 114 -12.98 5.76 30.77
C ALA A 114 -13.61 6.05 29.39
N CYS A 115 -12.80 6.09 28.33
CA CYS A 115 -13.26 6.35 26.97
C CYS A 115 -12.24 5.89 25.92
N LEU A 116 -12.70 5.79 24.67
CA LEU A 116 -11.89 5.52 23.47
C LEU A 116 -12.22 6.53 22.37
N GLY A 117 -11.49 6.46 21.25
CA GLY A 117 -11.45 7.52 20.24
C GLY A 117 -12.75 7.73 19.43
N TYR A 118 -13.55 6.67 19.22
CA TYR A 118 -14.77 6.75 18.43
C TYR A 118 -16.06 6.74 19.28
N PRO A 119 -17.12 7.46 18.87
CA PRO A 119 -18.42 7.39 19.52
C PRO A 119 -18.94 5.94 19.59
N GLY A 120 -19.28 5.48 20.80
CA GLY A 120 -19.81 4.13 21.03
C GLY A 120 -18.76 3.01 20.99
N GLN A 121 -17.49 3.33 20.83
CA GLN A 121 -16.40 2.36 20.94
C GLN A 121 -16.21 1.93 22.40
N LEU A 122 -16.12 0.62 22.59
CA LEU A 122 -15.98 -0.06 23.87
C LEU A 122 -14.72 -0.91 23.96
N VAL A 123 -14.12 -1.30 22.83
CA VAL A 123 -12.91 -2.13 22.80
C VAL A 123 -11.90 -1.56 21.81
N GLU A 124 -10.62 -1.60 22.18
CA GLU A 124 -9.48 -1.35 21.31
C GLU A 124 -8.36 -2.31 21.64
N ILE A 125 -7.65 -2.82 20.63
CA ILE A 125 -6.46 -3.66 20.84
C ILE A 125 -5.31 -3.08 20.03
N THR A 126 -4.24 -2.72 20.72
CA THR A 126 -2.96 -2.33 20.11
C THR A 126 -2.03 -3.53 20.13
N ALA A 127 -1.25 -3.74 19.06
CA ALA A 127 -0.34 -4.88 18.96
C ALA A 127 1.02 -4.50 18.38
N THR A 128 2.06 -5.14 18.89
CA THR A 128 3.39 -5.21 18.25
C THR A 128 3.62 -6.64 17.79
N ALA A 129 4.07 -6.82 16.56
CA ALA A 129 4.27 -8.15 15.97
C ALA A 129 5.62 -8.26 15.28
N VAL A 130 6.17 -9.47 15.26
CA VAL A 130 7.26 -9.81 14.35
C VAL A 130 6.71 -9.86 12.93
N VAL A 131 7.49 -9.37 11.98
CA VAL A 131 7.30 -9.72 10.59
C VAL A 131 8.38 -10.76 10.25
N PRO A 132 8.01 -12.04 10.10
CA PRO A 132 8.96 -13.09 9.73
C PRO A 132 9.82 -12.70 8.54
N GLU A 133 11.03 -13.25 8.43
CA GLU A 133 11.80 -13.14 7.19
C GLU A 133 11.12 -13.87 6.02
N GLU A 134 10.34 -14.92 6.32
CA GLU A 134 9.37 -15.55 5.40
C GLU A 134 8.19 -14.63 5.05
N ALA A 135 8.03 -13.53 5.81
CA ALA A 135 7.11 -12.42 5.63
C ALA A 135 7.82 -11.10 5.27
N ARG A 136 9.08 -11.17 4.81
CA ARG A 136 9.33 -10.55 3.52
C ARG A 136 8.27 -11.18 2.62
N PRO A 137 7.50 -10.45 1.79
CA PRO A 137 6.82 -11.16 0.71
C PRO A 137 7.91 -12.04 0.10
N VAL A 138 7.73 -13.36 0.15
CA VAL A 138 8.64 -14.27 -0.52
C VAL A 138 8.62 -13.75 -1.94
N SER A 139 9.71 -13.15 -2.39
CA SER A 139 10.11 -13.39 -3.76
C SER A 139 10.33 -14.89 -3.81
N GLY A 140 9.27 -15.69 -4.06
CA GLY A 140 9.39 -17.15 -4.15
C GLY A 140 8.35 -18.06 -3.46
N GLY A 141 7.08 -17.68 -3.31
CA GLY A 141 6.20 -18.26 -4.33
C GLY A 141 6.45 -17.35 -5.51
N ALA A 142 6.75 -17.85 -6.70
CA ALA A 142 6.78 -16.96 -7.86
C ALA A 142 5.37 -16.38 -8.04
N ARG A 143 5.02 -15.35 -7.26
CA ARG A 143 4.24 -14.24 -7.74
C ARG A 143 5.19 -13.58 -8.70
N PRO A 144 4.82 -13.51 -9.96
CA PRO A 144 5.76 -13.19 -11.01
C PRO A 144 6.39 -11.85 -10.68
N GLU A 145 7.70 -11.88 -10.56
CA GLU A 145 8.46 -10.65 -10.55
C GLU A 145 8.15 -9.96 -11.87
N ALA A 146 7.56 -8.76 -11.79
CA ALA A 146 7.23 -8.05 -13.00
C ALA A 146 8.54 -7.66 -13.70
N VAL A 147 8.79 -8.23 -14.88
CA VAL A 147 9.98 -7.93 -15.67
C VAL A 147 9.67 -6.72 -16.54
N LEU A 148 10.53 -5.71 -16.45
CA LEU A 148 10.46 -4.55 -17.33
C LEU A 148 11.12 -4.89 -18.66
N ARG A 149 10.37 -4.77 -19.75
CA ARG A 149 10.90 -4.97 -21.10
C ARG A 149 10.26 -4.01 -22.10
N ARG A 150 10.90 -3.85 -23.26
CA ARG A 150 10.30 -3.16 -24.40
C ARG A 150 9.00 -3.86 -24.80
N ALA A 151 7.97 -3.08 -25.09
CA ALA A 151 6.76 -3.59 -25.74
C ALA A 151 7.09 -3.98 -27.18
N ALA A 152 6.47 -5.06 -27.65
CA ALA A 152 6.45 -5.48 -29.04
C ALA A 152 5.01 -5.36 -29.58
N ASP A 153 4.85 -5.36 -30.92
CA ASP A 153 3.53 -5.21 -31.56
C ASP A 153 2.42 -6.10 -30.96
N PRO A 154 2.66 -7.38 -30.60
CA PRO A 154 1.65 -8.22 -29.97
C PRO A 154 1.16 -7.74 -28.59
N ASP A 155 1.93 -6.91 -27.89
CA ASP A 155 1.56 -6.38 -26.57
C ASP A 155 0.49 -5.27 -26.67
N SER A 156 0.25 -4.69 -27.85
CA SER A 156 -0.59 -3.50 -28.04
C SER A 156 -1.97 -3.59 -27.38
N ALA A 157 -2.63 -4.74 -27.51
CA ALA A 157 -3.93 -4.97 -26.88
C ALA A 157 -3.83 -4.98 -25.35
N ALA A 158 -2.82 -5.66 -24.81
CA ALA A 158 -2.62 -5.77 -23.37
C ALA A 158 -2.22 -4.43 -22.73
N VAL A 159 -1.40 -3.63 -23.43
CA VAL A 159 -1.05 -2.26 -23.02
C VAL A 159 -2.30 -1.38 -22.98
N ALA A 160 -3.13 -1.41 -24.03
CA ALA A 160 -4.38 -0.66 -24.08
C ALA A 160 -5.34 -1.06 -22.94
N ASP A 161 -5.45 -2.36 -22.66
CA ASP A 161 -6.35 -2.85 -21.61
C ASP A 161 -5.85 -2.44 -20.20
N VAL A 162 -4.52 -2.42 -19.96
CA VAL A 162 -3.96 -1.87 -18.71
C VAL A 162 -4.28 -0.39 -18.59
N TRP A 163 -4.13 0.38 -19.66
CA TRP A 163 -4.49 1.80 -19.68
C TRP A 163 -5.96 2.00 -19.32
N LEU A 164 -6.88 1.28 -19.99
CA LEU A 164 -8.32 1.38 -19.76
C LEU A 164 -8.69 1.08 -18.30
N ARG A 165 -8.21 -0.03 -17.75
CA ARG A 165 -8.47 -0.41 -16.34
C ARG A 165 -7.91 0.63 -15.38
N SER A 166 -6.70 1.13 -15.64
CA SER A 166 -6.01 2.06 -14.77
C SER A 166 -6.65 3.45 -14.78
N TYR A 167 -7.05 3.93 -15.96
CA TYR A 167 -7.73 5.20 -16.16
C TYR A 167 -9.06 5.20 -15.42
N THR A 168 -9.93 4.21 -15.67
CA THR A 168 -11.23 4.11 -14.98
C THR A 168 -11.08 4.04 -13.45
N ALA A 169 -10.07 3.33 -12.95
CA ALA A 169 -9.85 3.21 -11.51
C ALA A 169 -9.26 4.49 -10.87
N ALA A 170 -8.40 5.22 -11.58
CA ALA A 170 -7.74 6.42 -11.05
C ALA A 170 -8.56 7.69 -11.26
N LEU A 171 -9.44 7.71 -12.26
CA LEU A 171 -10.13 8.90 -12.75
C LEU A 171 -11.65 8.66 -12.91
N PRO A 172 -12.37 8.25 -11.84
CA PRO A 172 -13.80 7.97 -11.95
C PRO A 172 -14.65 9.22 -12.28
N THR A 173 -14.10 10.41 -12.10
CA THR A 173 -14.79 11.70 -12.33
C THR A 173 -14.38 12.39 -13.62
N VAL A 174 -13.35 11.92 -14.33
CA VAL A 174 -12.89 12.54 -15.57
C VAL A 174 -13.56 11.86 -16.75
N VAL A 175 -14.10 12.67 -17.66
CA VAL A 175 -14.74 12.16 -18.87
C VAL A 175 -13.66 11.77 -19.87
N ARG A 176 -13.52 10.47 -20.11
CA ARG A 176 -12.59 9.95 -21.12
C ARG A 176 -13.03 10.40 -22.51
N ALA A 177 -12.12 11.00 -23.27
CA ALA A 177 -12.39 11.55 -24.60
C ALA A 177 -12.68 10.48 -25.67
N HIS A 178 -12.07 9.30 -25.54
CA HIS A 178 -12.13 8.21 -26.53
C HIS A 178 -12.89 6.98 -26.03
N SER A 179 -13.50 6.24 -26.93
CA SER A 179 -14.09 4.92 -26.66
C SER A 179 -13.02 3.85 -26.44
N ASP A 180 -13.40 2.70 -25.88
CA ASP A 180 -12.48 1.58 -25.66
C ASP A 180 -11.83 1.10 -26.98
N ASP A 181 -12.60 1.07 -28.07
CA ASP A 181 -12.13 0.60 -29.37
C ASP A 181 -11.15 1.60 -30.02
N GLU A 182 -11.41 2.90 -29.87
CA GLU A 182 -10.50 3.96 -30.31
C GLU A 182 -9.18 3.92 -29.54
N VAL A 183 -9.23 3.71 -28.22
CA VAL A 183 -8.02 3.53 -27.40
C VAL A 183 -7.22 2.31 -27.88
N ARG A 184 -7.86 1.15 -28.05
CA ARG A 184 -7.19 -0.06 -28.53
C ARG A 184 -6.58 0.12 -29.92
N HIS A 185 -7.27 0.84 -30.80
CA HIS A 185 -6.75 1.18 -32.13
C HIS A 185 -5.53 2.09 -32.05
N TYR A 186 -5.59 3.16 -31.24
CA TYR A 186 -4.48 4.10 -31.05
C TYR A 186 -3.22 3.41 -30.51
N PHE A 187 -3.37 2.54 -29.51
CA PHE A 187 -2.24 1.79 -28.96
C PHE A 187 -1.59 0.85 -29.98
N ARG A 188 -2.41 0.23 -30.85
CA ARG A 188 -1.95 -0.69 -31.89
C ARG A 188 -1.26 0.00 -33.05
N GLU A 189 -1.82 1.10 -33.55
CA GLU A 189 -1.33 1.73 -34.78
C GLU A 189 -0.29 2.83 -34.50
N VAL A 190 -0.29 3.41 -33.30
CA VAL A 190 0.55 4.58 -32.99
C VAL A 190 1.50 4.30 -31.83
N VAL A 191 0.99 4.02 -30.63
CA VAL A 191 1.80 4.04 -29.40
C VAL A 191 2.88 2.95 -29.39
N VAL A 192 2.48 1.69 -29.57
CA VAL A 192 3.44 0.57 -29.50
C VAL A 192 4.42 0.58 -30.69
N PRO A 193 3.99 0.81 -31.94
CA PRO A 193 4.92 0.81 -33.08
C PRO A 193 5.86 2.02 -33.14
N SER A 194 5.41 3.20 -32.67
CA SER A 194 6.09 4.47 -32.96
C SER A 194 6.74 5.13 -31.74
N GLN A 195 6.32 4.81 -30.52
CA GLN A 195 6.83 5.43 -29.30
C GLN A 195 7.70 4.48 -28.47
N GLU A 196 8.50 5.04 -27.57
CA GLU A 196 9.31 4.25 -26.67
C GLU A 196 8.43 3.67 -25.53
N THR A 197 7.70 2.60 -25.85
CA THR A 197 6.79 1.89 -24.92
C THR A 197 7.47 0.72 -24.18
N TRP A 198 7.38 0.73 -22.86
CA TRP A 198 7.86 -0.31 -21.96
C TRP A 198 6.69 -0.93 -21.20
N VAL A 199 6.77 -2.23 -20.95
CA VAL A 199 5.79 -2.99 -20.18
C VAL A 199 6.42 -3.63 -18.96
N ALA A 200 5.62 -3.76 -17.91
CA ALA A 200 5.89 -4.64 -16.80
C ALA A 200 5.10 -5.92 -17.05
N GLU A 201 5.79 -7.03 -17.28
CA GLU A 201 5.17 -8.34 -17.52
C GLU A 201 5.30 -9.23 -16.30
N ALA A 202 4.18 -9.82 -15.86
CA ALA A 202 4.12 -10.76 -14.77
C ALA A 202 3.23 -11.96 -15.16
N ASP A 203 3.75 -13.19 -15.04
CA ASP A 203 3.06 -14.44 -15.42
C ASP A 203 2.56 -14.42 -16.88
N GLY A 204 3.33 -13.84 -17.80
CA GLY A 204 2.93 -13.71 -19.20
C GLY A 204 1.85 -12.65 -19.47
N ALA A 205 1.43 -11.89 -18.44
CA ALA A 205 0.47 -10.81 -18.58
C ALA A 205 1.14 -9.43 -18.42
N VAL A 206 0.73 -8.47 -19.22
CA VAL A 206 1.13 -7.06 -19.03
C VAL A 206 0.34 -6.48 -17.86
N VAL A 207 1.04 -6.00 -16.85
CA VAL A 207 0.48 -5.47 -15.59
C VAL A 207 0.78 -3.98 -15.38
N GLY A 208 1.58 -3.40 -16.27
CA GLY A 208 1.96 -2.00 -16.23
C GLY A 208 2.56 -1.55 -17.54
N MET A 209 2.47 -0.26 -17.82
CA MET A 209 3.03 0.36 -19.02
C MET A 209 3.64 1.72 -18.70
N MET A 210 4.68 2.06 -19.47
CA MET A 210 5.33 3.36 -19.50
C MET A 210 5.60 3.72 -20.96
N VAL A 211 5.27 4.94 -21.36
CA VAL A 211 5.57 5.46 -22.70
C VAL A 211 6.43 6.70 -22.55
N LEU A 212 7.56 6.69 -23.26
CA LEU A 212 8.38 7.87 -23.46
C LEU A 212 8.17 8.39 -24.88
N ASP A 213 7.97 9.69 -24.99
CA ASP A 213 7.93 10.44 -26.24
C ASP A 213 8.97 11.57 -26.16
N GLY A 214 10.17 11.32 -26.70
CA GLY A 214 11.32 12.19 -26.50
C GLY A 214 11.73 12.28 -25.02
N ASP A 215 11.69 13.49 -24.46
CA ASP A 215 11.97 13.81 -23.06
C ASP A 215 10.70 13.86 -22.20
N MET A 216 9.57 13.38 -22.72
CA MET A 216 8.30 13.35 -22.01
C MET A 216 7.94 11.92 -21.58
N LEU A 217 7.70 11.74 -20.29
CA LEU A 217 6.94 10.62 -19.76
C LEU A 217 5.47 10.87 -20.07
N SER A 218 5.06 10.48 -21.28
CA SER A 218 3.73 10.76 -21.80
C SER A 218 2.66 9.89 -21.14
N GLN A 219 3.00 8.65 -20.78
CA GLN A 219 2.09 7.75 -20.08
C GLN A 219 2.80 6.87 -19.04
N LEU A 220 2.17 6.70 -17.88
CA LEU A 220 2.59 5.75 -16.84
C LEU A 220 1.36 5.21 -16.12
N TYR A 221 1.06 3.93 -16.34
CA TYR A 221 -0.09 3.27 -15.74
C TYR A 221 0.25 1.89 -15.23
N LEU A 222 -0.30 1.55 -14.06
CA LEU A 222 -0.22 0.23 -13.46
C LEU A 222 -1.63 -0.29 -13.22
N ASP A 223 -1.82 -1.56 -13.58
CA ASP A 223 -3.01 -2.31 -13.23
C ASP A 223 -3.31 -2.13 -11.72
N PRO A 224 -4.55 -1.80 -11.32
CA PRO A 224 -4.90 -1.50 -9.93
C PRO A 224 -4.41 -2.54 -8.92
N ASP A 225 -4.45 -3.82 -9.28
CA ASP A 225 -4.05 -4.93 -8.40
C ASP A 225 -2.52 -5.01 -8.22
N TRP A 226 -1.77 -4.33 -9.10
CA TRP A 226 -0.31 -4.32 -9.14
C TRP A 226 0.33 -3.03 -8.60
N ARG A 227 -0.50 -2.10 -8.11
CA ARG A 227 -0.04 -0.86 -7.44
C ARG A 227 0.59 -1.15 -6.08
N GLY A 228 1.46 -0.25 -5.62
CA GLY A 228 2.15 -0.38 -4.33
C GLY A 228 3.24 -1.46 -4.28
N ARG A 229 3.59 -2.07 -5.42
CA ARG A 229 4.60 -3.15 -5.52
C ARG A 229 5.97 -2.69 -6.03
N GLY A 230 6.24 -1.38 -6.03
CA GLY A 230 7.50 -0.80 -6.50
C GLY A 230 7.71 -0.78 -8.03
N ILE A 231 6.75 -1.25 -8.83
CA ILE A 231 6.86 -1.26 -10.30
C ILE A 231 6.93 0.18 -10.85
N GLY A 232 6.13 1.10 -10.31
CA GLY A 232 6.16 2.51 -10.70
C GLY A 232 7.52 3.16 -10.43
N ASP A 233 8.14 2.85 -9.29
CA ASP A 233 9.48 3.34 -8.94
C ASP A 233 10.53 2.89 -9.97
N ARG A 234 10.45 1.63 -10.39
CA ARG A 234 11.35 1.07 -11.41
C ARG A 234 11.10 1.69 -12.79
N PHE A 235 9.85 1.96 -13.17
CA PHE A 235 9.56 2.70 -14.40
C PHE A 235 10.14 4.11 -14.36
N VAL A 236 9.97 4.87 -13.27
CA VAL A 236 10.51 6.23 -13.16
C VAL A 236 12.05 6.22 -13.15
N ALA A 237 12.67 5.23 -12.50
CA ALA A 237 14.13 5.07 -12.56
C ALA A 237 14.60 4.82 -14.01
N LEU A 238 13.95 3.89 -14.70
CA LEU A 238 14.23 3.61 -16.11
C LEU A 238 14.02 4.86 -16.98
N ALA A 239 12.91 5.60 -16.81
CA ALA A 239 12.64 6.82 -17.56
C ALA A 239 13.78 7.84 -17.43
N LYS A 240 14.31 8.04 -16.22
CA LYS A 240 15.44 8.94 -15.97
C LYS A 240 16.75 8.44 -16.56
N GLU A 241 16.98 7.13 -16.57
CA GLU A 241 18.13 6.52 -17.25
C GLU A 241 18.05 6.73 -18.76
N ARG A 242 16.85 6.72 -19.34
CA ARG A 242 16.61 6.97 -20.77
C ARG A 242 16.66 8.44 -21.14
N CYS A 243 16.31 9.33 -20.22
CA CYS A 243 16.27 10.78 -20.41
C CYS A 243 17.19 11.50 -19.38
N PRO A 244 18.52 11.32 -19.45
CA PRO A 244 19.44 11.83 -18.43
C PRO A 244 19.53 13.36 -18.35
N ASP A 245 19.20 14.06 -19.43
CA ASP A 245 19.29 15.53 -19.51
C ASP A 245 18.05 16.23 -18.91
N GLY A 246 16.96 15.50 -18.71
CA GLY A 246 15.72 16.00 -18.15
C GLY A 246 14.52 15.17 -18.60
N LEU A 247 13.46 15.17 -17.78
CA LEU A 247 12.24 14.42 -18.05
C LEU A 247 11.03 15.25 -17.62
N GLY A 248 10.11 15.49 -18.54
CA GLY A 248 8.83 16.16 -18.29
C GLY A 248 7.66 15.18 -18.22
N LEU A 249 6.57 15.57 -17.56
CA LEU A 249 5.29 14.85 -17.62
C LEU A 249 4.12 15.78 -17.36
N TRP A 250 2.94 15.35 -17.80
CA TRP A 250 1.66 15.95 -17.44
C TRP A 250 0.84 14.95 -16.61
N THR A 251 0.13 15.44 -15.61
CA THR A 251 -0.84 14.65 -14.83
C THR A 251 -2.03 15.52 -14.44
N PHE A 252 -3.23 14.95 -14.35
CA PHE A 252 -4.39 15.72 -13.90
C PHE A 252 -4.25 16.15 -12.44
N GLN A 253 -4.75 17.34 -12.13
CA GLN A 253 -4.68 17.93 -10.79
C GLN A 253 -5.49 17.12 -9.77
N VAL A 254 -6.55 16.45 -10.21
CA VAL A 254 -7.41 15.61 -9.37
C VAL A 254 -6.74 14.32 -8.89
N ILE A 255 -5.64 13.88 -9.52
CA ILE A 255 -4.92 12.64 -9.13
C ILE A 255 -3.89 12.93 -8.02
N THR A 256 -4.36 13.27 -6.82
CA THR A 256 -3.49 13.59 -5.68
C THR A 256 -2.42 12.53 -5.37
N PRO A 257 -2.69 11.20 -5.49
CA PRO A 257 -1.65 10.19 -5.29
C PRO A 257 -0.48 10.28 -6.29
N ALA A 258 -0.75 10.69 -7.53
CA ALA A 258 0.27 10.83 -8.57
C ALA A 258 1.22 11.99 -8.27
N HIS A 259 0.71 13.10 -7.73
CA HIS A 259 1.53 14.27 -7.38
C HIS A 259 2.58 13.90 -6.34
N ARG A 260 2.15 13.27 -5.24
CA ARG A 260 3.05 12.75 -4.20
C ARG A 260 4.05 11.74 -4.75
N PHE A 261 3.61 10.91 -5.69
CA PHE A 261 4.47 9.93 -6.36
C PHE A 261 5.55 10.59 -7.23
N TYR A 262 5.27 11.65 -7.96
CA TYR A 262 6.28 12.33 -8.77
C TYR A 262 7.20 13.22 -7.91
N GLU A 263 6.65 13.93 -6.93
CA GLU A 263 7.41 14.78 -6.01
C GLU A 263 8.45 14.00 -5.19
N ARG A 264 8.09 12.79 -4.70
CA ARG A 264 9.07 11.93 -4.01
C ARG A 264 10.21 11.46 -4.91
N HIS A 265 9.99 11.45 -6.23
CA HIS A 265 11.02 11.17 -7.23
C HIS A 265 11.77 12.45 -7.64
N GLY A 266 11.55 13.59 -7.00
CA GLY A 266 12.27 14.82 -7.28
C GLY A 266 11.80 15.55 -8.54
N PHE A 267 10.61 15.23 -9.05
CA PHE A 267 9.94 16.11 -10.01
C PHE A 267 9.40 17.34 -9.28
N VAL A 268 9.38 18.47 -9.99
CA VAL A 268 8.86 19.75 -9.48
C VAL A 268 7.74 20.22 -10.40
N ALA A 269 6.62 20.65 -9.82
CA ALA A 269 5.53 21.25 -10.58
C ALA A 269 5.98 22.61 -11.14
N VAL A 270 5.90 22.78 -12.46
CA VAL A 270 6.35 24.00 -13.15
C VAL A 270 5.21 24.79 -13.80
N GLU A 271 4.06 24.15 -14.03
CA GLU A 271 2.94 24.77 -14.74
C GLU A 271 1.62 24.11 -14.34
N TYR A 272 0.57 24.90 -14.15
CA TYR A 272 -0.80 24.45 -13.90
C TYR A 272 -1.71 25.05 -14.95
N THR A 273 -2.60 24.25 -15.54
CA THR A 273 -3.57 24.73 -16.53
C THR A 273 -5.01 24.56 -16.03
N ASP A 274 -5.96 25.16 -16.73
CA ASP A 274 -7.39 24.97 -16.51
C ASP A 274 -7.96 23.79 -17.32
N GLY A 275 -7.11 23.03 -18.02
CA GLY A 275 -7.49 21.90 -18.87
C GLY A 275 -8.02 22.29 -20.25
N SER A 276 -8.14 23.58 -20.57
CA SER A 276 -8.74 24.03 -21.85
C SER A 276 -8.00 23.54 -23.11
N ALA A 277 -6.73 23.15 -22.96
CA ALA A 277 -5.87 22.68 -24.04
C ALA A 277 -5.79 21.14 -24.17
N ASN A 278 -6.31 20.35 -23.22
CA ASN A 278 -6.31 18.89 -23.29
C ASN A 278 -7.68 18.33 -23.71
N GLU A 279 -7.68 17.08 -24.20
CA GLU A 279 -8.85 16.46 -24.80
C GLU A 279 -9.96 16.18 -23.77
N GLU A 280 -9.57 15.87 -22.53
CA GLU A 280 -10.45 15.61 -21.39
C GLU A 280 -11.09 16.87 -20.80
N ARG A 281 -10.58 18.06 -21.16
CA ARG A 281 -10.93 19.36 -20.56
C ARG A 281 -10.82 19.37 -19.03
N GLU A 282 -9.83 18.65 -18.50
CA GLU A 282 -9.60 18.48 -17.08
C GLU A 282 -8.32 19.24 -16.66
N PRO A 283 -8.35 20.09 -15.63
CA PRO A 283 -7.16 20.76 -15.11
C PRO A 283 -5.98 19.79 -14.89
N ASP A 284 -4.84 20.11 -15.49
CA ASP A 284 -3.61 19.33 -15.38
C ASP A 284 -2.43 20.18 -14.89
N VAL A 285 -1.36 19.49 -14.50
CA VAL A 285 -0.14 20.07 -13.98
C VAL A 285 1.05 19.44 -14.69
N ARG A 286 1.99 20.29 -15.13
CA ARG A 286 3.27 19.89 -15.70
C ARG A 286 4.30 19.76 -14.60
N TYR A 287 4.99 18.63 -14.60
CA TYR A 287 6.11 18.34 -13.73
C TYR A 287 7.39 18.20 -14.57
N GLU A 288 8.51 18.73 -14.06
CA GLU A 288 9.84 18.55 -14.64
C GLU A 288 10.80 17.93 -13.63
N TRP A 289 11.65 17.04 -14.11
CA TRP A 289 12.82 16.54 -13.42
C TRP A 289 14.07 16.90 -14.21
N ARG A 290 15.13 17.34 -13.51
CA ARG A 290 16.46 17.54 -14.07
C ARG A 290 17.49 16.75 -13.30
N SER A 291 18.45 16.17 -14.02
CA SER A 291 19.59 15.52 -13.38
C SER A 291 20.51 16.56 -12.73
N ARG A 292 20.87 16.33 -11.45
CA ARG A 292 21.84 17.16 -10.72
C ARG A 292 23.23 17.20 -11.37
N ALA A 293 23.53 16.29 -12.29
CA ALA A 293 24.81 16.25 -12.99
C ALA A 293 25.01 17.39 -14.00
N ALA A 294 23.94 18.08 -14.40
CA ALA A 294 24.02 19.21 -15.36
C ALA A 294 24.46 20.55 -14.72
N ASP A 295 24.60 20.61 -13.39
CA ASP A 295 24.84 21.86 -12.64
C ASP A 295 26.31 22.06 -12.21
N VAL A 296 27.27 21.38 -12.83
CA VAL A 296 28.70 21.67 -12.63
C VAL A 296 29.19 22.62 -13.74
N PRO A 297 29.23 23.94 -13.52
CA PRO A 297 30.00 24.83 -14.39
C PRO A 297 31.49 24.47 -14.23
N GLY A 298 32.08 23.98 -15.31
CA GLY A 298 33.51 23.72 -15.40
C GLY A 298 34.29 24.95 -14.99
N HIS A 299 34.98 24.85 -13.85
CA HIS A 299 35.98 25.84 -13.46
C HIS A 299 37.21 25.63 -14.33
N GLY A 300 37.23 26.33 -15.47
CA GLY A 300 38.47 26.64 -16.18
C GLY A 300 39.23 27.71 -15.41
N GLY A 301 40.43 27.35 -14.97
CA GLY A 301 41.46 28.21 -14.40
C GLY A 301 42.79 27.50 -14.48
#